data_AF-A0A8H6YTQ8-F1
#
_entry.id   AF-A0A8H6YTQ8-F1
#
_cell.length_a   1.000
_cell.length_b   1.000
_cell.length_c   1.000
_cell.angle_alpha   90.00
_cell.angle_beta   90.00
_cell.angle_gamma   90.00
#
_symmetry.space_group_name_H-M   'P 1'
#
loop_
_entity.id
_entity.type
_entity.pdbx_description
1 polymer ?
#
loop_
_entity_poly.entity_id
_entity_poly.type
_entity_poly.pdbx_seq_one_letter_code
_entity_poly.pdbx_strand_id
1 'polypeptide(L)'
;MSLRSSESPPPLSLGVQRIRSSPQRSTPYNLDHRPRRNENYDPIGPGHPGNFHSQYLPYSGNASSAGYDRTTLSMMQNIDHSNRLPALTSLVNVDELSAEYGLDTTQRKAAHVFCKMSSEDRAMTIFLRLLRSECRSDEIQGQIQQMQSHLDNIAAFCIQSWKPSPEQVTYIMDHTTALRLGLYKDDPTVKAVVNALLVKENSNTRSAIRKWVWSSLTEKVSLESFAKKVVDAYHLPVIPAKPPQDIMASIALMRKVAQPLLKKESQRGGDTGFWRDLEAELDVLYEKNGNQRDSPAWLKWEQEIIEKDNRKYNRSAVERNARTQQEIDAAVLPGSRTPDNVAAPGTSDNDDHLSTHEDREVHISGLGDLAALATGPIVRSNA
;
A
#
# COMPACT_ATOMS: atom_id res chain seq x y z
N MET A 1 80.63 -9.05 -32.35
CA MET A 1 79.71 -10.10 -31.88
C MET A 1 78.34 -9.48 -31.73
N SER A 2 77.52 -9.59 -32.78
CA SER A 2 76.17 -9.02 -32.86
C SER A 2 75.16 -10.04 -32.35
N LEU A 3 74.42 -9.71 -31.29
CA LEU A 3 73.33 -10.51 -30.78
C LEU A 3 72.02 -10.12 -31.50
N ARG A 4 71.42 -11.11 -32.16
CA ARG A 4 70.14 -11.01 -32.87
C ARG A 4 68.98 -10.95 -31.88
N SER A 5 68.10 -9.97 -32.06
CA SER A 5 66.79 -9.89 -31.43
C SER A 5 65.85 -10.93 -32.03
N SER A 6 65.19 -11.71 -31.17
CA SER A 6 64.14 -12.66 -31.52
C SER A 6 62.81 -11.92 -31.70
N GLU A 7 62.23 -12.01 -32.90
CA GLU A 7 60.88 -11.56 -33.21
C GLU A 7 59.84 -12.51 -32.57
N SER A 8 58.86 -11.93 -31.89
CA SER A 8 57.69 -12.61 -31.33
C SER A 8 56.52 -12.51 -32.32
N PRO A 9 55.75 -13.57 -32.58
CA PRO A 9 54.64 -13.53 -33.54
C PRO A 9 53.39 -12.85 -32.94
N PRO A 10 52.56 -12.19 -33.78
CA PRO A 10 51.38 -11.45 -33.32
C PRO A 10 50.20 -12.38 -32.96
N PRO A 11 49.31 -11.95 -32.05
CA PRO A 11 48.15 -12.75 -31.64
C PRO A 11 47.02 -12.73 -32.69
N LEU A 12 46.39 -13.90 -32.82
CA LEU A 12 45.26 -14.17 -33.72
C LEU A 12 44.01 -13.38 -33.30
N SER A 13 43.45 -12.64 -34.25
CA SER A 13 42.18 -11.91 -34.14
C SER A 13 41.00 -12.88 -34.25
N LEU A 14 40.26 -13.06 -33.16
CA LEU A 14 38.97 -13.77 -33.14
C LEU A 14 37.86 -12.83 -33.61
N GLY A 15 37.37 -13.07 -34.83
CA GLY A 15 36.24 -12.35 -35.42
C GLY A 15 34.93 -12.63 -34.69
N VAL A 16 34.37 -11.60 -34.05
CA VAL A 16 33.03 -11.60 -33.47
C VAL A 16 32.01 -11.34 -34.58
N GLN A 17 31.25 -12.36 -34.95
CA GLN A 17 30.11 -12.23 -35.86
C GLN A 17 28.96 -11.44 -35.19
N ARG A 18 28.63 -10.27 -35.75
CA ARG A 18 27.42 -9.51 -35.39
C ARG A 18 26.19 -10.17 -35.99
N ILE A 19 25.36 -10.78 -35.15
CA ILE A 19 23.97 -11.11 -35.50
C ILE A 19 23.17 -9.80 -35.51
N ARG A 20 22.65 -9.43 -36.69
CA ARG A 20 21.70 -8.32 -36.84
C ARG A 20 20.29 -8.83 -36.52
N SER A 21 19.76 -8.42 -35.37
CA SER A 21 18.34 -8.57 -35.04
C SER A 21 17.55 -7.38 -35.58
N SER A 22 16.59 -7.64 -36.46
CA SER A 22 15.65 -6.65 -36.99
C SER A 22 14.70 -6.14 -35.90
N PRO A 23 14.31 -4.85 -35.90
CA PRO A 23 13.38 -4.33 -34.91
C PRO A 23 11.94 -4.72 -35.25
N GLN A 24 11.27 -5.41 -34.32
CA GLN A 24 9.83 -5.60 -34.38
C GLN A 24 9.11 -4.31 -33.99
N ARG A 25 8.15 -3.95 -34.84
CA ARG A 25 7.25 -2.80 -34.72
C ARG A 25 6.23 -3.09 -33.61
N SER A 26 6.39 -2.44 -32.46
CA SER A 26 5.38 -2.45 -31.40
C SER A 26 4.21 -1.53 -31.79
N THR A 27 3.02 -2.10 -31.90
CA THR A 27 1.75 -1.36 -32.01
C THR A 27 1.39 -0.69 -30.67
N PRO A 28 0.71 0.46 -30.67
CA PRO A 28 0.33 1.15 -29.45
C PRO A 28 -0.82 0.40 -28.74
N TYR A 29 -0.60 0.05 -27.48
CA TYR A 29 -1.64 -0.45 -26.59
C TYR A 29 -2.64 0.67 -26.29
N ASN A 30 -3.90 0.39 -26.62
CA ASN A 30 -5.05 1.25 -26.35
C ASN A 30 -5.45 1.06 -24.88
N LEU A 31 -5.14 2.06 -24.04
CA LEU A 31 -5.49 2.12 -22.62
C LEU A 31 -6.85 2.79 -22.45
N ASP A 32 -7.91 2.12 -22.89
CA ASP A 32 -9.27 2.58 -22.61
C ASP A 32 -10.17 1.37 -22.40
N HIS A 33 -10.16 0.82 -21.18
CA HIS A 33 -11.25 0.09 -20.53
C HIS A 33 -10.79 -0.33 -19.12
N ARG A 34 -11.11 0.48 -18.11
CA ARG A 34 -11.26 -0.02 -16.75
C ARG A 34 -12.67 0.30 -16.23
N PRO A 35 -13.31 -0.66 -15.53
CA PRO A 35 -14.68 -0.51 -15.06
C PRO A 35 -14.77 0.54 -13.95
N ARG A 36 -15.80 1.37 -14.00
CA ARG A 36 -16.18 2.33 -12.94
C ARG A 36 -16.37 1.57 -11.62
N ARG A 37 -15.50 1.84 -10.65
CA ARG A 37 -15.71 1.46 -9.26
C ARG A 37 -16.70 2.45 -8.65
N ASN A 38 -17.88 1.95 -8.31
CA ASN A 38 -18.98 2.72 -7.75
C ASN A 38 -18.71 2.89 -6.24
N GLU A 39 -18.07 3.98 -5.83
CA GLU A 39 -17.85 4.32 -4.43
C GLU A 39 -18.88 5.36 -3.98
N ASN A 40 -20.12 4.90 -3.77
CA ASN A 40 -21.09 5.59 -2.93
C ASN A 40 -20.96 5.02 -1.51
N TYR A 41 -20.24 5.72 -0.65
CA TYR A 41 -20.31 5.51 0.80
C TYR A 41 -21.28 6.54 1.35
N ASP A 42 -22.48 6.09 1.73
CA ASP A 42 -23.40 6.87 2.56
C ASP A 42 -22.90 6.84 4.03
N PRO A 43 -22.87 7.98 4.73
CA PRO A 43 -22.48 8.03 6.13
C PRO A 43 -23.63 7.49 7.01
N ILE A 44 -23.39 6.34 7.65
CA ILE A 44 -24.29 5.78 8.65
C ILE A 44 -24.24 6.67 9.91
N GLY A 45 -25.35 7.35 10.20
CA GLY A 45 -25.57 8.09 11.45
C GLY A 45 -25.80 7.18 12.66
N PRO A 46 -25.74 7.72 13.89
CA PRO A 46 -25.77 6.93 15.11
C PRO A 46 -27.20 6.52 15.47
N GLY A 47 -27.49 5.21 15.45
CA GLY A 47 -28.81 4.68 15.77
C GLY A 47 -28.77 3.28 16.41
N HIS A 48 -29.07 3.26 17.70
CA HIS A 48 -29.63 2.19 18.56
C HIS A 48 -28.96 0.80 18.70
N PRO A 49 -28.87 0.26 19.94
CA PRO A 49 -28.44 -1.10 20.21
C PRO A 49 -29.59 -2.09 19.94
N GLY A 50 -29.60 -2.67 18.75
CA GLY A 50 -30.47 -3.80 18.39
C GLY A 50 -29.82 -5.13 18.78
N ASN A 51 -30.50 -5.84 19.65
CA ASN A 51 -30.17 -7.17 20.18
C ASN A 51 -30.14 -8.23 19.06
N PHE A 52 -28.95 -8.66 18.62
CA PHE A 52 -28.80 -9.76 17.65
C PHE A 52 -28.46 -11.07 18.36
N HIS A 53 -29.46 -11.95 18.41
CA HIS A 53 -29.34 -13.33 18.84
C HIS A 53 -28.70 -14.15 17.70
N SER A 54 -27.39 -14.38 17.78
CA SER A 54 -26.64 -15.19 16.81
C SER A 54 -26.74 -16.67 17.19
N GLN A 55 -27.53 -17.44 16.45
CA GLN A 55 -27.50 -18.90 16.50
C GLN A 55 -26.30 -19.38 15.67
N TYR A 56 -25.27 -19.85 16.37
CA TYR A 56 -24.11 -20.51 15.76
C TYR A 56 -24.50 -21.89 15.24
N LEU A 57 -24.38 -22.11 13.93
CA LEU A 57 -24.24 -23.45 13.36
C LEU A 57 -22.75 -23.82 13.37
N PRO A 58 -22.34 -24.98 13.92
CA PRO A 58 -20.96 -25.42 13.88
C PRO A 58 -20.61 -25.94 12.48
N TYR A 59 -19.75 -25.22 11.77
CA TYR A 59 -19.13 -25.68 10.53
C TYR A 59 -17.88 -26.51 10.89
N SER A 60 -18.04 -27.81 11.07
CA SER A 60 -16.92 -28.76 11.11
C SER A 60 -16.89 -29.55 9.81
N GLY A 61 -15.87 -29.34 8.99
CA GLY A 61 -15.69 -30.07 7.75
C GLY A 61 -14.23 -30.06 7.31
N ASN A 62 -13.42 -30.92 7.93
CA ASN A 62 -12.15 -31.36 7.37
C ASN A 62 -12.45 -32.09 6.05
N ALA A 63 -12.18 -31.43 4.93
CA ALA A 63 -12.19 -32.08 3.61
C ALA A 63 -10.89 -32.87 3.46
N SER A 64 -10.86 -34.08 4.03
CA SER A 64 -9.89 -35.09 3.64
C SER A 64 -10.15 -35.48 2.19
N SER A 65 -9.13 -35.33 1.35
CA SER A 65 -9.02 -35.82 -0.02
C SER A 65 -9.55 -37.26 -0.12
N ALA A 66 -10.80 -37.39 -0.57
CA ALA A 66 -11.36 -38.67 -0.97
C ALA A 66 -10.76 -39.00 -2.34
N GLY A 67 -9.75 -39.87 -2.34
CA GLY A 67 -9.36 -40.57 -3.55
C GLY A 67 -10.60 -41.25 -4.12
N TYR A 68 -10.88 -40.97 -5.40
CA TYR A 68 -11.94 -41.67 -6.13
C TYR A 68 -11.57 -43.14 -6.20
N ASP A 69 -12.14 -43.92 -5.29
CA ASP A 69 -12.01 -45.36 -5.27
C ASP A 69 -12.75 -45.95 -6.48
N ARG A 70 -12.05 -46.81 -7.22
CA ARG A 70 -12.41 -47.33 -8.55
C ARG A 70 -13.60 -48.30 -8.52
N THR A 71 -14.26 -48.41 -7.38
CA THR A 71 -15.33 -49.36 -7.04
C THR A 71 -16.73 -48.84 -7.39
N THR A 72 -16.94 -47.54 -7.61
CA THR A 72 -18.26 -47.00 -7.98
C THR A 72 -18.67 -47.31 -9.43
N LEU A 73 -17.73 -47.65 -10.31
CA LEU A 73 -18.04 -48.11 -11.68
C LEU A 73 -18.56 -49.55 -11.74
N SER A 74 -18.41 -50.35 -10.68
CA SER A 74 -18.89 -51.74 -10.64
C SER A 74 -20.35 -51.88 -10.21
N MET A 75 -20.98 -50.83 -9.64
CA MET A 75 -22.38 -50.89 -9.22
C MET A 75 -23.39 -50.51 -10.32
N MET A 76 -22.94 -50.03 -11.49
CA MET A 76 -23.83 -49.70 -12.61
C MET A 76 -24.12 -50.89 -13.55
N GLN A 77 -23.59 -52.09 -13.30
CA GLN A 77 -23.76 -53.26 -14.20
C GLN A 77 -24.88 -54.24 -13.80
N ASN A 78 -25.58 -54.02 -12.68
CA ASN A 78 -26.74 -54.85 -12.27
C ASN A 78 -28.06 -54.07 -12.37
N ILE A 79 -28.31 -53.42 -13.51
CA ILE A 79 -29.63 -52.88 -13.83
C ILE A 79 -30.39 -53.97 -14.58
N ASP A 80 -31.17 -54.71 -13.82
CA ASP A 80 -32.15 -55.70 -14.25
C ASP A 80 -33.02 -55.12 -15.40
N HIS A 81 -32.89 -55.67 -16.61
CA HIS A 81 -33.56 -55.20 -17.84
C HIS A 81 -35.08 -55.44 -17.85
N SER A 82 -35.65 -55.83 -16.72
CA SER A 82 -37.04 -56.30 -16.58
C SER A 82 -38.04 -55.21 -16.18
N ASN A 83 -37.57 -54.05 -15.71
CA ASN A 83 -38.44 -52.89 -15.46
C ASN A 83 -38.49 -52.00 -16.70
N ARG A 84 -39.58 -52.13 -17.47
CA ARG A 84 -40.00 -51.13 -18.47
C ARG A 84 -39.81 -49.74 -17.88
N LEU A 85 -38.78 -49.03 -18.33
CA LEU A 85 -38.64 -47.60 -18.09
C LEU A 85 -39.98 -46.96 -18.49
N PRO A 86 -40.69 -46.28 -17.56
CA PRO A 86 -41.95 -45.63 -17.89
C PRO A 86 -41.71 -44.74 -19.11
N ALA A 87 -42.59 -44.88 -20.10
CA ALA A 87 -42.49 -44.22 -21.38
C ALA A 87 -42.06 -42.76 -21.18
N LEU A 88 -40.85 -42.49 -21.68
CA LEU A 88 -40.13 -41.21 -21.71
C LEU A 88 -40.99 -40.01 -21.35
N THR A 89 -40.73 -39.50 -20.14
CA THR A 89 -40.99 -38.12 -19.68
C THR A 89 -41.88 -37.30 -20.61
N SER A 90 -43.18 -37.29 -20.30
CA SER A 90 -44.13 -36.29 -20.79
C SER A 90 -43.50 -34.89 -20.74
N LEU A 91 -43.73 -34.06 -21.76
CA LEU A 91 -43.29 -32.66 -21.81
C LEU A 91 -43.63 -31.86 -20.53
N VAL A 92 -44.70 -32.25 -19.83
CA VAL A 92 -45.12 -31.68 -18.54
C VAL A 92 -44.02 -31.82 -17.46
N ASN A 93 -43.26 -32.92 -17.48
CA ASN A 93 -42.22 -33.18 -16.48
C ASN A 93 -40.98 -32.30 -16.68
N VAL A 94 -40.76 -31.74 -17.88
CA VAL A 94 -39.57 -30.90 -18.14
C VAL A 94 -39.68 -29.55 -17.44
N ASP A 95 -40.88 -28.96 -17.41
CA ASP A 95 -41.10 -27.68 -16.73
C ASP A 95 -41.07 -27.81 -15.21
N GLU A 96 -41.62 -28.91 -14.67
CA GLU A 96 -41.55 -29.23 -13.24
C GLU A 96 -40.09 -29.42 -12.79
N LEU A 97 -39.32 -30.27 -13.50
CA LEU A 97 -37.90 -30.48 -13.19
C LEU A 97 -37.09 -29.19 -13.38
N SER A 98 -37.39 -28.41 -14.41
CA SER A 98 -36.67 -27.16 -14.62
C SER A 98 -36.95 -26.14 -13.52
N ALA A 99 -38.17 -26.10 -12.99
CA ALA A 99 -38.51 -25.27 -11.84
C ALA A 99 -37.83 -25.79 -10.56
N GLU A 100 -37.81 -27.11 -10.36
CA GLU A 100 -37.14 -27.77 -9.23
C GLU A 100 -35.63 -27.46 -9.19
N TYR A 101 -34.94 -27.53 -10.34
CA TYR A 101 -33.52 -27.21 -10.45
C TYR A 101 -33.22 -25.71 -10.65
N GLY A 102 -34.23 -24.85 -10.59
CA GLY A 102 -34.07 -23.39 -10.68
C GLY A 102 -33.51 -22.90 -12.03
N LEU A 103 -33.80 -23.60 -13.12
CA LEU A 103 -33.31 -23.23 -14.45
C LEU A 103 -33.96 -21.93 -14.94
N ASP A 104 -33.14 -21.03 -15.49
CA ASP A 104 -33.63 -19.78 -16.06
C ASP A 104 -34.47 -20.02 -17.34
N THR A 105 -35.15 -18.98 -17.82
CA THR A 105 -36.01 -19.07 -19.01
C THR A 105 -35.25 -19.51 -20.29
N THR A 106 -33.97 -19.20 -20.40
CA THR A 106 -33.12 -19.59 -21.53
C THR A 106 -32.74 -21.06 -21.44
N GLN A 107 -32.32 -21.52 -20.27
CA GLN A 107 -31.99 -22.91 -19.96
C GLN A 107 -33.21 -23.82 -20.11
N ARG A 108 -34.39 -23.37 -19.65
CA ARG A 108 -35.67 -24.04 -19.87
C ARG A 108 -35.99 -24.25 -21.33
N LYS A 109 -35.87 -23.20 -22.15
CA LYS A 109 -36.05 -23.31 -23.61
C LYS A 109 -35.08 -24.30 -24.23
N ALA A 110 -33.81 -24.30 -23.80
CA ALA A 110 -32.81 -25.24 -24.28
C ALA A 110 -33.14 -26.69 -23.87
N ALA A 111 -33.68 -26.93 -22.67
CA ALA A 111 -34.14 -28.24 -22.22
C ALA A 111 -35.31 -28.76 -23.07
N HIS A 112 -36.29 -27.90 -23.36
CA HIS A 112 -37.40 -28.24 -24.27
C HIS A 112 -36.94 -28.56 -25.69
N VAL A 113 -36.00 -27.78 -26.23
CA VAL A 113 -35.40 -28.07 -27.55
C VAL A 113 -34.70 -29.42 -27.52
N PHE A 114 -33.90 -29.69 -26.48
CA PHE A 114 -33.21 -30.96 -26.30
C PHE A 114 -34.18 -32.16 -26.23
N CYS A 115 -35.30 -32.04 -25.51
CA CYS A 115 -36.31 -33.09 -25.43
C CYS A 115 -37.00 -33.39 -26.77
N LYS A 116 -37.02 -32.44 -27.71
CA LYS A 116 -37.57 -32.62 -29.07
C LYS A 116 -36.59 -33.22 -30.07
N MET A 117 -35.31 -33.35 -29.71
CA MET A 117 -34.28 -33.93 -30.59
C MET A 117 -34.43 -35.45 -30.70
N SER A 118 -33.91 -36.02 -31.79
CA SER A 118 -33.83 -37.48 -31.95
C SER A 118 -32.97 -38.11 -30.83
N SER A 119 -33.08 -39.43 -30.61
CA SER A 119 -32.25 -40.10 -29.60
C SER A 119 -30.75 -39.99 -29.91
N GLU A 120 -30.36 -40.08 -31.18
CA GLU A 120 -28.98 -39.96 -31.63
C GLU A 120 -28.45 -38.54 -31.42
N ASP A 121 -29.23 -37.52 -31.80
CA ASP A 121 -28.87 -36.12 -31.60
C ASP A 121 -28.74 -35.75 -30.11
N ARG A 122 -29.61 -36.31 -29.27
CA ARG A 122 -29.53 -36.14 -27.80
C ARG A 122 -28.24 -36.74 -27.25
N ALA A 123 -27.92 -37.96 -27.64
CA ALA A 123 -26.69 -38.64 -27.21
C ALA A 123 -25.44 -37.85 -27.64
N MET A 124 -25.40 -37.40 -28.90
CA MET A 124 -24.32 -36.57 -29.42
C MET A 124 -24.20 -35.23 -28.67
N THR A 125 -25.33 -34.57 -28.41
CA THR A 125 -25.36 -33.30 -27.66
C THR A 125 -24.85 -33.47 -26.23
N ILE A 126 -25.23 -34.55 -25.54
CA ILE A 126 -24.70 -34.87 -24.21
C ILE A 126 -23.19 -35.07 -24.28
N PHE A 127 -22.71 -35.89 -25.23
CA PHE A 127 -21.28 -36.18 -25.40
C PHE A 127 -20.46 -34.90 -25.63
N LEU A 128 -20.89 -34.03 -26.55
CA LEU A 128 -20.22 -32.75 -26.81
C LEU A 128 -20.26 -31.80 -25.60
N ARG A 129 -21.35 -31.79 -24.83
CA ARG A 129 -21.44 -30.99 -23.59
C ARG A 129 -20.52 -31.52 -22.50
N LEU A 130 -20.39 -32.85 -22.37
CA LEU A 130 -19.45 -33.47 -21.44
C LEU A 130 -18.01 -33.10 -21.80
N LEU A 131 -17.60 -33.24 -23.06
CA LEU A 131 -16.28 -32.83 -23.52
C LEU A 131 -16.01 -31.34 -23.27
N ARG A 132 -16.97 -30.48 -23.59
CA ARG A 132 -16.84 -29.04 -23.31
C ARG A 132 -16.72 -28.75 -21.81
N SER A 133 -17.47 -29.48 -20.98
CA SER A 133 -17.40 -29.34 -19.52
C SER A 133 -16.05 -29.77 -18.98
N GLU A 134 -15.46 -30.84 -19.51
CA GLU A 134 -14.11 -31.31 -19.17
C GLU A 134 -13.05 -30.26 -19.52
N CYS A 135 -13.06 -29.74 -20.76
CA CYS A 135 -12.14 -28.67 -21.14
C CYS A 135 -12.29 -27.41 -20.28
N ARG A 136 -13.52 -27.05 -19.91
CA ARG A 136 -13.77 -25.91 -19.01
C ARG A 136 -13.29 -26.19 -17.59
N SER A 137 -13.40 -27.42 -17.12
CA SER A 137 -12.88 -27.84 -15.81
C SER A 137 -11.36 -27.66 -15.76
N ASP A 138 -10.64 -28.06 -16.82
CA ASP A 138 -9.20 -27.88 -16.92
C ASP A 138 -8.80 -26.40 -16.95
N GLU A 139 -9.55 -25.57 -17.68
CA GLU A 139 -9.33 -24.11 -17.71
C GLU A 139 -9.51 -23.50 -16.32
N ILE A 140 -10.59 -23.86 -15.62
CA ILE A 140 -10.85 -23.38 -14.25
C ILE A 140 -9.74 -23.87 -13.30
N GLN A 141 -9.30 -25.13 -13.40
CA GLN A 141 -8.21 -25.68 -12.61
C GLN A 141 -6.90 -24.90 -12.85
N GLY A 142 -6.62 -24.55 -14.11
CA GLY A 142 -5.48 -23.71 -14.48
C GLY A 142 -5.56 -22.30 -13.89
N GLN A 143 -6.74 -21.67 -13.91
CA GLN A 143 -6.96 -20.36 -13.28
C GLN A 143 -6.78 -20.43 -11.75
N ILE A 144 -7.27 -21.49 -11.10
CA ILE A 144 -7.08 -21.72 -9.66
C ILE A 144 -5.60 -21.84 -9.32
N GLN A 145 -4.83 -22.61 -10.10
CA GLN A 145 -3.37 -22.74 -9.90
C GLN A 145 -2.64 -21.42 -10.09
N GLN A 146 -3.02 -20.61 -11.09
CA GLN A 146 -2.45 -19.27 -11.29
C GLN A 146 -2.76 -18.36 -10.10
N MET A 147 -4.00 -18.37 -9.60
CA MET A 147 -4.37 -17.62 -8.40
C MET A 147 -3.60 -18.06 -7.16
N GLN A 148 -3.41 -19.37 -6.96
CA GLN A 148 -2.62 -19.90 -5.85
C GLN A 148 -1.16 -19.41 -5.93
N SER A 149 -0.53 -19.49 -7.10
CA SER A 149 0.82 -18.95 -7.32
C SER A 149 0.91 -17.44 -7.03
N HIS A 150 -0.10 -16.67 -7.45
CA HIS A 150 -0.16 -15.24 -7.13
C HIS A 150 -0.29 -14.99 -5.61
N LEU A 151 -1.11 -15.76 -4.91
CA LEU A 151 -1.27 -15.65 -3.45
C LEU A 151 0.01 -16.05 -2.71
N ASP A 152 0.70 -17.10 -3.14
CA ASP A 152 1.97 -17.52 -2.57
C ASP A 152 3.06 -16.45 -2.74
N ASN A 153 3.10 -15.82 -3.92
CA ASN A 153 4.00 -14.68 -4.17
C ASN A 153 3.66 -13.50 -3.26
N ILE A 154 2.38 -13.14 -3.11
CA ILE A 154 1.94 -12.08 -2.19
C ILE A 154 2.33 -12.43 -0.75
N ALA A 155 2.12 -13.66 -0.30
CA ALA A 155 2.50 -14.12 1.02
C ALA A 155 4.01 -14.01 1.25
N ALA A 156 4.82 -14.44 0.27
CA ALA A 156 6.28 -14.29 0.31
C ALA A 156 6.70 -12.82 0.40
N PHE A 157 6.06 -11.93 -0.36
CA PHE A 157 6.31 -10.49 -0.27
C PHE A 157 5.89 -9.91 1.08
N CYS A 158 4.75 -10.33 1.65
CA CYS A 158 4.32 -9.92 2.99
C CYS A 158 5.31 -10.34 4.08
N ILE A 159 5.91 -11.53 3.97
CA ILE A 159 6.94 -12.02 4.91
C ILE A 159 8.26 -11.25 4.75
N GLN A 160 8.59 -10.80 3.54
CA GLN A 160 9.84 -10.08 3.26
C GLN A 160 9.75 -8.58 3.50
N SER A 161 8.58 -7.97 3.33
CA SER A 161 8.39 -6.51 3.34
C SER A 161 8.50 -5.86 4.72
N TRP A 162 8.38 -6.63 5.79
CA TRP A 162 8.64 -6.11 7.14
C TRP A 162 9.38 -7.14 7.99
N LYS A 163 10.71 -7.01 8.03
CA LYS A 163 11.55 -7.64 9.05
C LYS A 163 12.03 -6.55 10.01
N PRO A 164 11.57 -6.52 11.26
CA PRO A 164 12.12 -5.59 12.24
C PRO A 164 13.64 -5.82 12.37
N SER A 165 14.40 -4.74 12.57
CA SER A 165 15.84 -4.85 12.82
C SER A 165 16.09 -5.67 14.11
N PRO A 166 17.29 -6.28 14.29
CA PRO A 166 17.61 -7.00 15.52
C PRO A 166 17.35 -6.17 16.79
N GLU A 167 17.62 -4.86 16.74
CA GLU A 167 17.36 -3.93 17.84
C GLU A 167 15.85 -3.74 18.08
N GLN A 168 15.05 -3.65 17.02
CA GLN A 168 13.60 -3.56 17.12
C GLN A 168 13.00 -4.86 17.67
N VAL A 169 13.49 -6.02 17.23
CA VAL A 169 13.06 -7.32 17.78
C VAL A 169 13.37 -7.39 19.27
N THR A 170 14.59 -7.02 19.66
CA THR A 170 15.01 -6.99 21.07
C THR A 170 14.11 -6.06 21.87
N TYR A 171 13.88 -4.84 21.38
CA TYR A 171 12.98 -3.89 22.02
C TYR A 171 11.55 -4.43 22.17
N ILE A 172 10.98 -5.01 21.11
CA ILE A 172 9.64 -5.62 21.14
C ILE A 172 9.60 -6.75 22.17
N MET A 173 10.61 -7.64 22.17
CA MET A 173 10.70 -8.76 23.10
C MET A 173 10.79 -8.29 24.56
N ASP A 174 11.69 -7.35 24.85
CA ASP A 174 11.90 -6.77 26.18
C ASP A 174 10.64 -6.08 26.72
N HIS A 175 9.82 -5.54 25.83
CA HIS A 175 8.59 -4.83 26.18
C HIS A 175 7.32 -5.67 25.97
N THR A 176 7.43 -6.96 25.61
CA THR A 176 6.26 -7.81 25.29
C THR A 176 5.26 -7.86 26.44
N THR A 177 5.75 -8.03 27.67
CA THR A 177 4.93 -8.08 28.89
C THR A 177 4.32 -6.70 29.21
N ALA A 178 5.10 -5.64 29.08
CA ALA A 178 4.65 -4.27 29.34
C ALA A 178 3.58 -3.82 28.35
N LEU A 179 3.77 -4.14 27.06
CA LEU A 179 2.84 -3.86 25.96
C LEU A 179 1.68 -4.85 25.88
N ARG A 180 1.71 -5.92 26.70
CA ARG A 180 0.72 -7.00 26.72
C ARG A 180 0.45 -7.59 25.32
N LEU A 181 1.49 -7.78 24.51
CA LEU A 181 1.35 -8.23 23.11
C LEU A 181 0.70 -9.62 22.99
N GLY A 182 0.75 -10.44 24.04
CA GLY A 182 -0.01 -11.69 24.12
C GLY A 182 -1.52 -11.47 23.96
N LEU A 183 -2.08 -10.43 24.58
CA LEU A 183 -3.50 -10.09 24.43
C LEU A 183 -3.85 -9.67 22.99
N TYR A 184 -2.94 -8.94 22.32
CA TYR A 184 -3.15 -8.57 20.92
C TYR A 184 -3.16 -9.79 19.98
N LYS A 185 -2.39 -10.84 20.31
CA LYS A 185 -2.36 -12.09 19.55
C LYS A 185 -3.60 -12.94 19.81
N ASP A 186 -3.98 -13.10 21.07
CA ASP A 186 -4.94 -14.11 21.51
C ASP A 186 -6.40 -13.58 21.57
N ASP A 187 -6.61 -12.30 21.83
CA ASP A 187 -7.94 -11.68 21.92
C ASP A 187 -8.30 -10.93 20.62
N PRO A 188 -9.29 -11.41 19.83
CA PRO A 188 -9.70 -10.76 18.58
C PRO A 188 -10.29 -9.36 18.80
N THR A 189 -10.86 -9.09 19.97
CA THR A 189 -11.43 -7.77 20.34
C THR A 189 -10.32 -6.76 20.56
N VAL A 190 -9.31 -7.13 21.35
CA VAL A 190 -8.12 -6.28 21.58
C VAL A 190 -7.42 -6.02 20.24
N LYS A 191 -7.26 -7.05 19.41
CA LYS A 191 -6.68 -6.92 18.06
C LYS A 191 -7.46 -5.93 17.19
N ALA A 192 -8.79 -6.00 17.18
CA ALA A 192 -9.63 -5.08 16.41
C ALA A 192 -9.47 -3.63 16.87
N VAL A 193 -9.48 -3.40 18.19
CA VAL A 193 -9.30 -2.05 18.79
C VAL A 193 -7.93 -1.48 18.47
N VAL A 194 -6.86 -2.26 18.68
CA VAL A 194 -5.48 -1.82 18.39
C VAL A 194 -5.31 -1.52 16.90
N ASN A 195 -5.83 -2.36 16.00
CA ASN A 195 -5.77 -2.09 14.56
C ASN A 195 -6.52 -0.81 14.18
N ALA A 196 -7.69 -0.55 14.78
CA ALA A 196 -8.42 0.69 14.54
C ALA A 196 -7.61 1.92 14.98
N LEU A 197 -6.92 1.84 16.13
CA LEU A 197 -6.02 2.89 16.60
C LEU A 197 -4.82 3.08 15.67
N LEU A 198 -4.18 2.01 15.22
CA LEU A 198 -3.06 2.08 14.28
C LEU A 198 -3.46 2.71 12.95
N VAL A 199 -4.64 2.36 12.41
CA VAL A 199 -5.18 2.98 11.19
C VAL A 199 -5.44 4.47 11.39
N LYS A 200 -5.98 4.87 12.54
CA LYS A 200 -6.21 6.28 12.89
C LYS A 200 -4.89 7.05 12.97
N GLU A 201 -3.90 6.54 13.71
CA GLU A 201 -2.61 7.20 13.88
C GLU A 201 -1.79 7.25 12.58
N ASN A 202 -1.87 6.22 11.74
CA ASN A 202 -1.29 6.24 10.41
C ASN A 202 -1.94 7.33 9.54
N SER A 203 -3.27 7.45 9.55
CA SER A 203 -3.99 8.50 8.83
C SER A 203 -3.61 9.91 9.30
N ASN A 204 -3.45 10.09 10.62
CA ASN A 204 -2.99 11.34 11.22
C ASN A 204 -1.56 11.68 10.79
N THR A 205 -0.66 10.71 10.88
CA THR A 205 0.76 10.84 10.50
C THR A 205 0.91 11.19 9.03
N ARG A 206 0.23 10.46 8.14
CA ARG A 206 0.18 10.78 6.69
C ARG A 206 -0.31 12.22 6.48
N SER A 207 -1.39 12.60 7.14
CA SER A 207 -1.92 13.96 7.02
C SER A 207 -0.94 15.03 7.50
N ALA A 208 -0.22 14.80 8.59
CA ALA A 208 0.80 15.70 9.13
C ALA A 208 2.02 15.81 8.20
N ILE A 209 2.56 14.69 7.72
CA ILE A 209 3.65 14.66 6.75
C ILE A 209 3.28 15.41 5.48
N ARG A 210 2.07 15.17 4.94
CA ARG A 210 1.57 15.91 3.77
C ARG A 210 1.56 17.42 4.02
N LYS A 211 1.01 17.88 5.16
CA LYS A 211 1.02 19.30 5.51
C LYS A 211 2.45 19.85 5.55
N TRP A 212 3.39 19.14 6.18
CA TRP A 212 4.78 19.58 6.23
C TRP A 212 5.47 19.61 4.87
N VAL A 213 5.18 18.65 3.98
CA VAL A 213 5.68 18.69 2.59
C VAL A 213 5.23 19.99 1.92
N TRP A 214 3.94 20.35 2.01
CA TRP A 214 3.40 21.58 1.43
C TRP A 214 4.04 22.83 2.04
N SER A 215 4.09 22.93 3.38
CA SER A 215 4.75 24.03 4.07
C SER A 215 6.21 24.17 3.64
N SER A 216 6.93 23.05 3.53
CA SER A 216 8.33 23.05 3.12
C SER A 216 8.56 23.57 1.70
N LEU A 217 7.59 23.35 0.79
CA LEU A 217 7.62 23.87 -0.58
C LEU A 217 7.31 25.37 -0.62
N THR A 218 6.32 25.82 0.15
CA THR A 218 5.89 27.24 0.23
C THR A 218 6.97 28.10 0.89
N GLU A 219 7.51 27.66 2.02
CA GLU A 219 8.54 28.35 2.80
C GLU A 219 9.95 28.14 2.24
N LYS A 220 10.09 27.25 1.24
CA LYS A 220 11.36 26.84 0.61
C LYS A 220 12.40 26.38 1.65
N VAL A 221 11.99 25.49 2.55
CA VAL A 221 12.85 24.93 3.61
C VAL A 221 13.91 24.03 2.98
N SER A 222 15.15 24.05 3.48
CA SER A 222 16.20 23.14 3.00
C SER A 222 15.80 21.68 3.20
N LEU A 223 16.30 20.78 2.35
CA LEU A 223 15.96 19.36 2.45
C LEU A 223 16.43 18.76 3.78
N GLU A 224 17.64 19.11 4.22
CA GLU A 224 18.23 18.63 5.48
C GLU A 224 17.44 19.08 6.71
N SER A 225 17.04 20.36 6.79
CA SER A 225 16.23 20.88 7.90
C SER A 225 14.86 20.20 7.96
N PHE A 226 14.22 20.00 6.80
CA PHE A 226 12.94 19.31 6.74
C PHE A 226 13.08 17.82 7.11
N ALA A 227 14.09 17.13 6.58
CA ALA A 227 14.36 15.73 6.91
C ALA A 227 14.66 15.55 8.40
N LYS A 228 15.43 16.45 9.00
CA LYS A 228 15.68 16.46 10.44
C LYS A 228 14.37 16.60 11.23
N LYS A 229 13.49 17.54 10.85
CA LYS A 229 12.18 17.68 11.49
C LYS A 229 11.33 16.40 11.42
N VAL A 230 11.35 15.70 10.28
CA VAL A 230 10.62 14.43 10.11
C VAL A 230 11.23 13.32 10.97
N VAL A 231 12.56 13.19 10.97
CA VAL A 231 13.29 12.20 11.76
C VAL A 231 13.08 12.46 13.26
N ASP A 232 13.23 13.70 13.73
CA ASP A 232 13.06 14.05 15.14
C ASP A 232 11.62 13.76 15.63
N ALA A 233 10.62 13.82 14.75
CA ALA A 233 9.21 13.59 15.10
C ALA A 233 8.78 12.12 15.09
N TYR A 234 9.37 11.28 14.23
CA TYR A 234 8.87 9.92 13.97
C TYR A 234 9.91 8.81 14.14
N HIS A 235 11.19 9.14 14.30
CA HIS A 235 12.22 8.13 14.49
C HIS A 235 12.19 7.57 15.91
N LEU A 236 12.32 6.25 16.04
CA LEU A 236 12.34 5.54 17.32
C LEU A 236 13.50 4.53 17.35
N PRO A 237 14.18 4.30 18.49
CA PRO A 237 14.41 5.18 19.64
C PRO A 237 15.70 6.02 19.52
N VAL A 238 16.65 5.61 18.67
CA VAL A 238 17.95 6.29 18.51
C VAL A 238 17.86 7.27 17.36
N ILE A 239 17.67 8.56 17.65
CA ILE A 239 17.60 9.61 16.63
C ILE A 239 19.00 9.80 16.03
N PRO A 240 19.20 9.56 14.71
CA PRO A 240 20.50 9.77 14.10
C PRO A 240 20.84 11.26 14.07
N ALA A 241 22.11 11.60 14.35
CA ALA A 241 22.56 12.99 14.38
C ALA A 241 22.36 13.74 13.05
N LYS A 242 22.44 13.00 11.93
CA LYS A 242 22.13 13.49 10.59
C LYS A 242 21.03 12.62 9.97
N PRO A 243 20.08 13.21 9.23
CA PRO A 243 19.08 12.43 8.52
C PRO A 243 19.74 11.43 7.55
N PRO A 244 19.36 10.14 7.62
CA PRO A 244 19.78 9.12 6.65
C PRO A 244 19.48 9.52 5.19
N GLN A 245 20.32 9.06 4.25
CA GLN A 245 20.24 9.42 2.83
C GLN A 245 18.92 8.97 2.18
N ASP A 246 18.49 7.75 2.47
CA ASP A 246 17.25 7.14 2.01
C ASP A 246 16.01 7.95 2.44
N ILE A 247 16.00 8.45 3.68
CA ILE A 247 14.95 9.33 4.19
C ILE A 247 14.97 10.67 3.45
N MET A 248 16.14 11.28 3.26
CA MET A 248 16.26 12.53 2.49
C MET A 248 15.78 12.37 1.05
N ALA A 249 16.15 11.28 0.38
CA ALA A 249 15.72 10.97 -0.98
C ALA A 249 14.19 10.76 -1.06
N SER A 250 13.62 10.06 -0.08
CA SER A 250 12.16 9.86 0.00
C SER A 250 11.42 11.19 0.19
N ILE A 251 11.93 12.09 1.02
CA ILE A 251 11.36 13.43 1.20
C ILE A 251 11.51 14.29 -0.06
N ALA A 252 12.65 14.21 -0.74
CA ALA A 252 12.85 14.87 -2.03
C ALA A 252 11.86 14.37 -3.10
N LEU A 253 11.57 13.06 -3.11
CA LEU A 253 10.53 12.47 -3.96
C LEU A 253 9.14 13.02 -3.63
N MET A 254 8.78 13.08 -2.36
CA MET A 254 7.51 13.67 -1.92
C MET A 254 7.37 15.13 -2.39
N ARG A 255 8.43 15.93 -2.27
CA ARG A 255 8.46 17.31 -2.79
C ARG A 255 8.30 17.38 -4.31
N LYS A 256 8.96 16.48 -5.05
CA LYS A 256 8.82 16.37 -6.52
C LYS A 256 7.36 16.11 -6.92
N VAL A 257 6.69 15.16 -6.25
CA VAL A 257 5.29 14.78 -6.53
C VAL A 257 4.31 15.88 -6.11
N ALA A 258 4.54 16.53 -4.96
CA ALA A 258 3.66 17.60 -4.47
C ALA A 258 3.77 18.90 -5.28
N GLN A 259 4.91 19.18 -5.93
CA GLN A 259 5.10 20.43 -6.68
C GLN A 259 4.03 20.69 -7.77
N PRO A 260 3.72 19.76 -8.71
CA PRO A 260 2.66 20.00 -9.69
C PRO A 260 1.27 20.16 -9.06
N LEU A 261 1.06 19.61 -7.86
CA LEU A 261 -0.22 19.70 -7.14
C LEU A 261 -0.43 21.06 -6.49
N LEU A 262 0.62 21.82 -6.17
CA LEU A 262 0.51 23.18 -5.64
C LEU A 262 -0.18 24.15 -6.61
N LYS A 263 -0.10 23.88 -7.92
CA LYS A 263 -0.72 24.72 -8.96
C LYS A 263 -2.18 24.37 -9.22
N LYS A 264 -2.62 23.19 -8.77
CA LYS A 264 -4.00 22.74 -8.97
C LYS A 264 -4.85 23.31 -7.84
N GLU A 265 -5.90 24.04 -8.20
CA GLU A 265 -6.93 24.41 -7.23
C GLU A 265 -7.56 23.12 -6.69
N SER A 266 -7.44 22.89 -5.39
CA SER A 266 -8.08 21.76 -4.72
C SER A 266 -9.21 22.27 -3.85
N GLN A 267 -10.33 21.55 -3.86
CA GLN A 267 -11.41 21.84 -2.94
C GLN A 267 -10.89 21.68 -1.51
N ARG A 268 -11.16 22.67 -0.66
CA ARG A 268 -10.76 22.63 0.75
C ARG A 268 -11.33 21.37 1.40
N GLY A 269 -10.44 20.49 1.88
CA GLY A 269 -10.81 19.22 2.52
C GLY A 269 -10.90 18.01 1.57
N GLY A 270 -10.76 18.20 0.27
CA GLY A 270 -10.72 17.10 -0.70
C GLY A 270 -9.38 16.35 -0.71
N ASP A 271 -9.40 15.14 -1.27
CA ASP A 271 -8.17 14.40 -1.59
C ASP A 271 -7.37 15.15 -2.67
N THR A 272 -6.10 15.43 -2.39
CA THR A 272 -5.21 16.09 -3.36
C THR A 272 -4.67 15.12 -4.39
N GLY A 273 -4.92 13.80 -4.24
CA GLY A 273 -4.34 12.74 -5.06
C GLY A 273 -2.86 12.47 -4.76
N PHE A 274 -2.31 13.12 -3.73
CA PHE A 274 -0.87 13.11 -3.44
C PHE A 274 -0.30 11.71 -3.22
N TRP A 275 -0.99 10.92 -2.39
CA TRP A 275 -0.50 9.59 -2.04
C TRP A 275 -0.57 8.62 -3.21
N ARG A 276 -1.64 8.69 -4.00
CA ARG A 276 -1.78 7.89 -5.23
C ARG A 276 -0.67 8.22 -6.23
N ASP A 277 -0.41 9.51 -6.45
CA ASP A 277 0.63 9.95 -7.39
C ASP A 277 2.04 9.60 -6.86
N LEU A 278 2.25 9.57 -5.53
CA LEU A 278 3.50 9.12 -4.92
C LEU A 278 3.72 7.61 -5.06
N GLU A 279 2.68 6.81 -4.82
CA GLU A 279 2.71 5.34 -4.98
C GLU A 279 2.99 4.96 -6.44
N ALA A 280 2.35 5.63 -7.41
CA ALA A 280 2.61 5.43 -8.83
C ALA A 280 4.06 5.75 -9.22
N GLU A 281 4.65 6.82 -8.67
CA GLU A 281 6.05 7.16 -8.92
C GLU A 281 7.00 6.15 -8.26
N LEU A 282 6.65 5.61 -7.08
CA LEU A 282 7.42 4.55 -6.42
C LEU A 282 7.41 3.25 -7.24
N ASP A 283 6.26 2.85 -7.80
CA ASP A 283 6.16 1.67 -8.65
C ASP A 283 7.12 1.78 -9.86
N VAL A 284 7.14 2.93 -10.53
CA VAL A 284 8.07 3.21 -11.64
C VAL A 284 9.53 3.10 -11.20
N LEU A 285 9.85 3.52 -9.98
CA LEU A 285 11.22 3.42 -9.44
C LEU A 285 11.60 1.97 -9.12
N TYR A 286 10.67 1.16 -8.59
CA TYR A 286 10.90 -0.26 -8.33
C TYR A 286 11.07 -1.05 -9.64
N GLU A 287 10.26 -0.77 -10.66
CA GLU A 287 10.42 -1.35 -11.99
C GLU A 287 11.80 -1.03 -12.59
N LYS A 288 12.29 0.20 -12.37
CA LYS A 288 13.56 0.67 -12.92
C LYS A 288 14.80 0.17 -12.17
N ASN A 289 14.76 0.16 -10.84
CA ASN A 289 15.93 -0.06 -9.99
C ASN A 289 15.94 -1.45 -9.32
N GLY A 290 14.86 -2.21 -9.42
CA GLY A 290 14.65 -3.48 -8.74
C GLY A 290 14.25 -3.34 -7.27
N ASN A 291 14.04 -4.48 -6.61
CA ASN A 291 13.49 -4.52 -5.24
C ASN A 291 14.54 -4.34 -4.12
N GLN A 292 15.83 -4.40 -4.46
CA GLN A 292 16.92 -4.32 -3.49
C GLN A 292 17.39 -2.87 -3.32
N ARG A 293 16.94 -2.21 -2.24
CA ARG A 293 17.22 -0.78 -1.97
C ARG A 293 18.70 -0.47 -1.75
N ASP A 294 19.51 -1.47 -1.40
CA ASP A 294 20.97 -1.38 -1.24
C ASP A 294 21.73 -1.46 -2.58
N SER A 295 21.03 -1.66 -3.71
CA SER A 295 21.67 -1.76 -5.01
C SER A 295 22.33 -0.43 -5.43
N PRO A 296 23.43 -0.48 -6.23
CA PRO A 296 24.06 0.73 -6.74
C PRO A 296 23.13 1.64 -7.56
N ALA A 297 22.09 1.06 -8.18
CA ALA A 297 21.09 1.82 -8.93
C ALA A 297 20.24 2.71 -8.01
N TRP A 298 19.82 2.19 -6.86
CA TRP A 298 19.09 2.96 -5.86
C TRP A 298 19.95 4.08 -5.26
N LEU A 299 21.17 3.76 -4.82
CA LEU A 299 22.08 4.76 -4.26
C LEU A 299 22.36 5.93 -5.23
N LYS A 300 22.52 5.61 -6.52
CA LYS A 300 22.70 6.63 -7.55
C LYS A 300 21.44 7.51 -7.70
N TRP A 301 20.26 6.90 -7.76
CA TRP A 301 19.00 7.64 -7.85
C TRP A 301 18.78 8.55 -6.63
N GLU A 302 19.10 8.07 -5.43
CA GLU A 302 18.99 8.85 -4.19
C GLU A 302 19.86 10.10 -4.23
N GLN A 303 21.12 9.96 -4.64
CA GLN A 303 22.03 11.09 -4.81
C GLN A 303 21.49 12.10 -5.84
N GLU A 304 21.02 11.62 -7.00
CA GLU A 304 20.49 12.46 -8.07
C GLU A 304 19.26 13.25 -7.63
N ILE A 305 18.31 12.61 -6.93
CA ILE A 305 17.08 13.29 -6.49
C ILE A 305 17.34 14.29 -5.37
N ILE A 306 18.26 13.97 -4.45
CA ILE A 306 18.72 14.90 -3.39
C ILE A 306 19.39 16.12 -4.01
N GLU A 307 20.32 15.93 -4.94
CA GLU A 307 21.02 17.05 -5.60
C GLU A 307 20.03 17.93 -6.38
N LYS A 308 19.05 17.31 -7.05
CA LYS A 308 18.01 18.04 -7.78
C LYS A 308 17.12 18.88 -6.85
N ASP A 309 16.73 18.36 -5.69
CA ASP A 309 15.96 19.11 -4.70
C ASP A 309 16.78 20.26 -4.10
N ASN A 310 18.03 19.97 -3.69
CA ASN A 310 18.93 20.96 -3.12
C ASN A 310 19.23 22.11 -4.09
N ARG A 311 19.47 21.84 -5.38
CA ARG A 311 19.66 22.91 -6.39
C ARG A 311 18.49 23.88 -6.46
N LYS A 312 17.28 23.39 -6.18
CA LYS A 312 16.05 24.15 -6.31
C LYS A 312 15.68 24.94 -5.05
N TYR A 313 15.89 24.37 -3.87
CA TYR A 313 15.46 24.97 -2.60
C TYR A 313 16.60 25.57 -1.78
N ASN A 314 17.84 25.08 -1.92
CA ASN A 314 18.96 25.56 -1.11
C ASN A 314 19.45 26.96 -1.57
N ARG A 315 19.31 27.29 -2.85
CA ARG A 315 19.67 28.61 -3.40
C ARG A 315 18.91 29.75 -2.71
N SER A 316 17.64 29.55 -2.40
CA SER A 316 16.81 30.54 -1.72
C SER A 316 17.11 30.68 -0.22
N ALA A 317 17.76 29.72 0.41
CA ALA A 317 18.22 29.84 1.80
C ALA A 317 19.48 30.70 1.87
N VAL A 318 20.45 30.46 0.98
CA VAL A 318 21.67 31.27 0.88
C VAL A 318 21.34 32.72 0.54
N GLU A 319 20.45 32.95 -0.43
CA GLU A 319 20.02 34.31 -0.80
C GLU A 319 19.27 35.04 0.33
N ARG A 320 18.43 34.33 1.10
CA ARG A 320 17.76 34.92 2.27
C ARG A 320 18.75 35.29 3.36
N ASN A 321 19.66 34.39 3.71
CA ASN A 321 20.69 34.67 4.71
C ASN A 321 21.61 35.82 4.28
N ALA A 322 21.96 35.88 3.00
CA ALA A 322 22.74 36.99 2.45
C ALA A 322 21.99 38.33 2.54
N ARG A 323 20.68 38.35 2.29
CA ARG A 323 19.85 39.56 2.48
C ARG A 323 19.74 39.96 3.95
N THR A 324 19.46 39.02 4.84
CA THR A 324 19.41 39.29 6.28
C THR A 324 20.75 39.83 6.80
N GLN A 325 21.87 39.27 6.34
CA GLN A 325 23.19 39.80 6.69
C GLN A 325 23.40 41.22 6.14
N GLN A 326 23.00 41.50 4.89
CA GLN A 326 23.06 42.86 4.34
C GLN A 326 22.16 43.86 5.09
N GLU A 327 20.97 43.44 5.53
CA GLU A 327 20.08 44.26 6.34
C GLU A 327 20.68 44.56 7.72
N ILE A 328 21.30 43.56 8.36
CA ILE A 328 22.02 43.74 9.63
C ILE A 328 23.22 44.68 9.44
N ASP A 329 24.04 44.46 8.41
CA ASP A 329 25.22 45.28 8.15
C ASP A 329 24.82 46.73 7.81
N ALA A 330 23.69 46.94 7.10
CA ALA A 330 23.13 48.25 6.84
C ALA A 330 22.60 48.93 8.11
N ALA A 331 22.01 48.18 9.04
CA ALA A 331 21.53 48.68 10.32
C ALA A 331 22.68 48.98 11.32
N VAL A 332 23.82 48.29 11.19
CA VAL A 332 25.00 48.42 12.05
C VAL A 332 25.96 49.53 11.57
N LEU A 333 25.68 50.19 10.43
CA LEU A 333 26.49 51.33 9.98
C LEU A 333 26.42 52.50 10.98
N PRO A 334 27.56 52.98 11.51
CA PRO A 334 27.65 53.96 12.57
C PRO A 334 27.46 55.37 12.01
N GLY A 335 26.24 55.91 12.07
CA GLY A 335 25.98 57.20 11.44
C GLY A 335 24.81 58.05 11.97
N SER A 336 23.98 57.55 12.89
CA SER A 336 23.00 58.41 13.55
C SER A 336 23.42 58.66 15.00
N ARG A 337 24.32 59.64 15.16
CA ARG A 337 24.32 60.46 16.38
C ARG A 337 22.96 61.13 16.43
N THR A 338 22.02 60.55 17.16
CA THR A 338 20.88 61.32 17.68
C THR A 338 21.49 62.42 18.55
N PRO A 339 21.28 63.71 18.23
CA PRO A 339 21.69 64.77 19.12
C PRO A 339 20.95 64.60 20.44
N ASP A 340 21.70 64.66 21.53
CA ASP A 340 21.22 64.75 22.90
C ASP A 340 20.08 65.77 22.98
N ASN A 341 18.85 65.30 23.17
CA ASN A 341 17.73 66.19 23.48
C ASN A 341 17.25 65.93 24.91
N VAL A 342 17.75 66.85 25.74
CA VAL A 342 17.33 67.29 27.06
C VAL A 342 15.88 66.98 27.44
N ALA A 343 15.76 66.40 28.65
CA ALA A 343 14.67 66.43 29.60
C ALA A 343 13.37 67.19 29.25
N ALA A 344 12.23 66.50 29.36
CA ALA A 344 11.05 67.03 30.05
C ALA A 344 10.14 65.87 30.56
N PRO A 345 9.53 66.03 31.75
CA PRO A 345 8.59 65.07 32.33
C PRO A 345 7.13 65.42 31.96
N GLY A 346 6.25 64.43 31.90
CA GLY A 346 4.80 64.69 31.99
C GLY A 346 3.92 63.76 31.16
N THR A 347 3.21 62.89 31.91
CA THR A 347 1.78 62.55 31.76
C THR A 347 1.26 62.03 30.41
N SER A 348 0.63 60.84 30.44
CA SER A 348 -0.84 60.71 30.36
C SER A 348 -1.24 59.39 29.71
N ASP A 349 -1.92 58.57 30.52
CA ASP A 349 -3.07 57.72 30.20
C ASP A 349 -3.08 56.85 28.93
N ASN A 350 -3.03 55.54 29.19
CA ASN A 350 -4.03 54.54 28.79
C ASN A 350 -4.81 54.82 27.50
N ASP A 351 -4.61 53.97 26.49
CA ASP A 351 -5.71 53.09 26.08
C ASP A 351 -5.21 51.87 25.31
N ASP A 352 -5.50 50.72 25.91
CA ASP A 352 -5.38 49.37 25.41
C ASP A 352 -6.20 49.18 24.12
N HIS A 353 -5.56 48.67 23.07
CA HIS A 353 -6.16 47.66 22.19
C HIS A 353 -5.08 47.03 21.28
N LEU A 354 -4.15 46.30 21.89
CA LEU A 354 -3.25 45.41 21.16
C LEU A 354 -3.90 44.02 21.09
N SER A 355 -4.58 43.75 19.97
CA SER A 355 -5.06 42.42 19.61
C SER A 355 -3.85 41.52 19.32
N THR A 356 -3.37 40.83 20.35
CA THR A 356 -2.41 39.74 20.21
C THR A 356 -3.05 38.63 19.38
N HIS A 357 -2.49 38.44 18.19
CA HIS A 357 -2.81 37.30 17.34
C HIS A 357 -2.29 36.06 18.07
N GLU A 358 -3.21 35.24 18.58
CA GLU A 358 -2.92 34.00 19.29
C GLU A 358 -2.01 33.08 18.47
N ASP A 359 -0.79 32.91 18.94
CA ASP A 359 0.00 31.71 18.73
C ASP A 359 -0.77 30.52 19.31
N ARG A 360 -1.57 29.88 18.45
CA ARG A 360 -2.10 28.54 18.74
C ARG A 360 -0.96 27.54 18.66
N GLU A 361 -0.21 27.44 19.76
CA GLU A 361 0.42 26.19 20.15
C GLU A 361 -0.66 25.12 20.18
N VAL A 362 -0.65 24.23 19.19
CA VAL A 362 -1.41 22.98 19.25
C VAL A 362 -0.68 22.09 20.24
N HIS A 363 -0.92 22.33 21.53
CA HIS A 363 -0.56 21.41 22.59
C HIS A 363 -1.47 20.19 22.42
N ILE A 364 -0.90 19.09 21.95
CA ILE A 364 -1.60 17.79 21.89
C ILE A 364 -1.66 17.26 23.33
N SER A 365 -2.55 17.84 24.13
CA SER A 365 -2.91 17.37 25.46
C SER A 365 -3.84 16.16 25.30
N GLY A 366 -3.26 14.98 25.08
CA GLY A 366 -4.03 13.77 24.81
C GLY A 366 -3.38 12.47 25.29
N LEU A 367 -2.44 12.53 26.24
CA LEU A 367 -1.73 11.36 26.79
C LEU A 367 -1.60 11.40 28.33
N GLY A 368 -2.44 12.19 29.00
CA GLY A 368 -2.32 12.50 30.43
C GLY A 368 -2.96 11.55 31.44
N ASP A 369 -3.85 10.62 31.05
CA ASP A 369 -4.74 9.94 32.01
C ASP A 369 -4.71 8.40 32.01
N LEU A 370 -3.62 7.77 31.58
CA LEU A 370 -3.44 6.30 31.70
C LEU A 370 -2.42 5.86 32.75
N ALA A 371 -1.79 6.80 33.47
CA ALA A 371 -0.77 6.48 34.48
C ALA A 371 -1.32 6.25 35.92
N ALA A 372 -2.62 6.49 36.18
CA ALA A 372 -3.16 6.50 37.54
C ALA A 372 -3.83 5.18 38.02
N LEU A 373 -3.75 4.08 37.26
CA LEU A 373 -4.46 2.82 37.59
C LEU A 373 -3.55 1.58 37.80
N ALA A 374 -2.23 1.75 37.94
CA ALA A 374 -1.29 0.61 37.99
C ALA A 374 -0.43 0.50 39.27
N THR A 375 -0.82 1.13 40.39
CA THR A 375 -0.19 0.91 41.70
C THR A 375 -1.06 0.03 42.59
N GLY A 376 -1.13 -1.26 42.24
CA GLY A 376 -1.57 -2.32 43.14
C GLY A 376 -0.38 -2.92 43.91
N PRO A 377 -0.54 -3.33 45.18
CA PRO A 377 0.57 -3.77 46.02
C PRO A 377 1.17 -5.10 45.54
N ILE A 378 2.49 -5.11 45.38
CA ILE A 378 3.29 -6.31 45.13
C ILE A 378 3.29 -7.16 46.40
N VAL A 379 2.48 -8.22 46.42
CA VAL A 379 2.59 -9.30 47.41
C VAL A 379 3.78 -10.17 47.00
N ARG A 380 4.90 -10.05 47.73
CA ARG A 380 6.01 -10.99 47.63
C ARG A 380 5.61 -12.30 48.32
N SER A 381 5.35 -13.35 47.56
CA SER A 381 5.33 -14.72 48.09
C SER A 381 6.77 -15.24 48.15
N ASN A 382 7.26 -15.51 49.35
CA ASN A 382 8.50 -16.27 49.53
C ASN A 382 8.26 -17.73 49.16
N ALA A 383 9.08 -18.25 48.24
CA ALA A 383 9.39 -19.66 48.10
C ALA A 383 10.87 -19.76 47.71
#